data_AF-A0A524G8R9-F1
#
_entry.id   AF-A0A524G8R9-F1
#
_cell.length_a   1.000
_cell.length_b   1.000
_cell.length_c   1.000
_cell.angle_alpha   90.00
_cell.angle_beta   90.00
_cell.angle_gamma   90.00
#
_symmetry.space_group_name_H-M   'P 1'
#
loop_
_entity.id
_entity.type
_entity.pdbx_description
1 polymer ?
#
loop_
_entity_poly.entity_id
_entity_poly.type
_entity_poly.pdbx_seq_one_letter_code
_entity_poly.pdbx_strand_id
1 'polypeptide(L)' 'MMNKFQDLMENEIPIEVIIDTGDEDGHYNSVRGIIKNVGRDYIEISRGPYQDEKSRYNVDEVRTIVPISRIAEINYYTKK' A
#
# COMPACT_ATOMS: atom_id res chain seq x y z
N MET A 1 4.24 -0.83 -23.71
CA MET A 1 4.49 0.03 -22.54
C MET A 1 3.81 -0.66 -21.37
N MET A 2 4.57 -1.25 -20.44
CA MET A 2 4.01 -2.00 -19.31
C MET A 2 3.34 -1.04 -18.32
N ASN A 3 2.18 -1.41 -17.80
CA ASN A 3 1.43 -0.63 -16.83
C ASN A 3 2.08 -0.83 -15.44
N LYS A 4 2.64 0.22 -14.85
CA LYS A 4 3.32 0.14 -13.55
C LYS A 4 2.44 -0.45 -12.44
N PHE A 5 1.12 -0.25 -12.50
CA PHE A 5 0.19 -0.89 -11.55
C PHE A 5 0.10 -2.40 -11.75
N GLN A 6 0.13 -2.85 -13.01
CA GLN A 6 0.14 -4.27 -13.34
C GLN A 6 1.40 -4.94 -12.79
N ASP A 7 2.56 -4.30 -12.94
CA ASP A 7 3.82 -4.82 -12.38
C ASP A 7 3.78 -4.94 -10.85
N LEU A 8 3.22 -3.94 -10.15
CA LEU A 8 3.09 -3.96 -8.69
C LEU A 8 2.14 -5.08 -8.20
N MET A 9 1.05 -5.32 -8.93
CA MET A 9 0.07 -6.37 -8.61
C MET A 9 0.61 -7.76 -8.91
N GLU A 10 1.16 -7.99 -10.11
CA GLU A 10 1.63 -9.31 -10.55
C GLU A 10 2.81 -9.82 -9.72
N ASN A 11 3.68 -8.92 -9.27
CA ASN A 11 4.84 -9.27 -8.44
C ASN A 11 4.57 -9.15 -6.94
N GLU A 12 3.31 -8.89 -6.54
CA GLU A 12 2.90 -8.72 -5.15
C GLU A 12 3.82 -7.77 -4.35
N ILE A 13 4.25 -6.68 -4.99
CA ILE A 13 5.24 -5.76 -4.41
C ILE A 13 4.60 -5.06 -3.20
N PRO A 14 5.22 -5.14 -2.01
CA PRO A 14 4.76 -4.38 -0.86
C PRO A 14 4.86 -2.88 -1.18
N ILE A 15 3.82 -2.13 -0.84
CA ILE A 15 3.73 -0.69 -1.08
C ILE A 15 3.30 0.05 0.18
N GLU A 16 3.63 1.33 0.23
CA GLU A 16 3.06 2.33 1.13
C GLU A 16 2.25 3.33 0.30
N VAL A 17 0.99 3.55 0.69
CA VAL A 17 0.08 4.51 0.06
C VAL A 17 -0.11 5.68 0.99
N ILE A 18 0.19 6.88 0.52
CA ILE A 18 -0.03 8.13 1.23
C ILE A 18 -1.39 8.67 0.81
N ILE A 19 -2.28 8.82 1.78
CA ILE A 19 -3.68 9.23 1.61
C ILE A 19 -3.85 10.62 2.21
N ASP A 20 -4.41 11.52 1.41
CA ASP A 20 -4.80 12.85 1.88
C ASP A 20 -6.06 12.74 2.74
N THR A 21 -6.03 13.30 3.95
CA THR A 21 -7.22 13.30 4.83
C THR A 21 -8.14 14.48 4.56
N GLY A 22 -7.72 15.43 3.73
CA GLY A 22 -8.47 16.65 3.44
C GLY A 22 -8.53 17.63 4.60
N ASP A 23 -7.74 17.42 5.66
CA ASP A 23 -7.63 18.34 6.78
C ASP A 23 -6.77 19.57 6.40
N GLU A 24 -7.23 20.77 6.78
CA GLU A 24 -6.55 22.04 6.48
C GLU A 24 -5.10 22.10 7.02
N ASP A 25 -4.77 21.25 8.00
CA ASP A 25 -3.44 21.12 8.59
C ASP A 25 -2.45 20.27 7.76
N GLY A 26 -2.89 19.68 6.64
CA GLY A 26 -2.03 18.89 5.76
C GLY A 26 -1.58 17.56 6.38
N HIS A 27 -2.42 16.95 7.22
CA HIS A 27 -2.17 15.63 7.75
C HIS A 27 -2.35 14.56 6.65
N TYR A 28 -1.50 13.54 6.68
CA TYR A 28 -1.57 12.41 5.78
C TYR A 28 -1.69 11.12 6.57
N ASN A 29 -2.56 10.25 6.11
CA ASN A 29 -2.57 8.86 6.55
C ASN A 29 -1.68 8.04 5.62
N SER A 30 -1.09 6.97 6.16
CA SER A 30 -0.32 6.03 5.36
C SER A 30 -0.80 4.61 5.58
N VAL A 31 -0.88 3.86 4.48
CA VAL A 31 -1.37 2.48 4.46
C VAL A 31 -0.32 1.60 3.82
N ARG A 32 0.00 0.48 4.46
CA ARG A 32 0.95 -0.51 3.92
C ARG A 32 0.22 -1.79 3.54
N GLY A 33 0.60 -2.35 2.39
CA GLY A 33 0.02 -3.59 1.89
C GLY A 33 0.48 -3.93 0.49
N ILE A 34 -0.32 -4.72 -0.21
CA ILE A 34 -0.09 -5.11 -1.62
C ILE A 34 -1.30 -4.62 -2.42
N ILE A 35 -1.08 -4.06 -3.61
CA ILE A 35 -2.19 -3.72 -4.51
C ILE A 35 -2.83 -5.03 -4.98
N LYS A 36 -4.12 -5.20 -4.70
CA LYS A 36 -4.89 -6.36 -5.14
C LYS A 36 -5.68 -6.07 -6.40
N ASN A 37 -6.17 -4.84 -6.55
CA ASN A 37 -6.89 -4.41 -7.74
C ASN A 37 -6.84 -2.89 -7.92
N VAL A 38 -6.95 -2.43 -9.17
CA VAL A 38 -7.10 -1.00 -9.51
C VAL A 38 -8.32 -0.86 -10.40
N GLY A 39 -9.32 -0.15 -9.89
CA GLY A 39 -10.52 0.24 -10.64
C GLY A 39 -10.34 1.58 -11.33
N ARG A 40 -11.42 2.08 -11.93
CA ARG A 40 -11.44 3.40 -12.57
C ARG A 40 -11.25 4.54 -11.58
N ASP A 41 -11.80 4.39 -10.40
CA ASP A 41 -11.93 5.40 -9.34
C ASP A 41 -11.43 4.91 -7.98
N TYR A 42 -10.92 3.68 -7.89
CA TYR A 42 -10.44 3.11 -6.63
C TYR A 42 -9.16 2.28 -6.76
N ILE A 43 -8.48 2.11 -5.63
CA ILE A 43 -7.36 1.19 -5.42
C ILE A 43 -7.72 0.27 -4.24
N GLU A 44 -7.65 -1.04 -4.46
CA GLU A 44 -7.85 -2.06 -3.42
C GLU A 44 -6.49 -2.55 -2.91
N ILE A 45 -6.26 -2.42 -1.61
CA ILE A 45 -5.02 -2.79 -0.93
C ILE A 45 -5.30 -3.97 -0.01
N SER A 46 -4.62 -5.09 -0.26
CA SER A 46 -4.60 -6.24 0.64
C SER A 46 -3.63 -5.96 1.80
N ARG A 47 -4.09 -6.20 3.03
CA ARG A 47 -3.32 -6.03 4.26
C ARG A 47 -3.36 -7.27 5.14
N GLY A 48 -2.45 -7.34 6.10
CA GLY A 48 -2.45 -8.40 7.10
C GLY A 48 -3.76 -8.47 7.89
N PRO A 49 -4.12 -9.66 8.43
CA PRO A 49 -5.46 -9.99 8.96
C PRO A 49 -5.91 -9.24 10.23
N TYR A 50 -5.14 -8.25 10.71
CA TYR A 50 -5.37 -7.57 11.99
C TYR A 50 -5.65 -6.07 11.87
N GLN A 51 -6.00 -5.57 10.68
CA GLN A 51 -6.27 -4.16 10.47
C GLN A 51 -7.75 -3.93 10.12
N ASP A 52 -8.51 -3.32 11.04
CA ASP A 52 -9.91 -2.91 10.88
C ASP A 52 -10.10 -1.70 9.93
N GLU A 53 -9.11 -1.39 9.09
CA GLU A 53 -9.15 -0.24 8.18
C GLU A 53 -9.68 -0.59 6.78
N LYS A 54 -10.27 0.41 6.12
CA LYS A 54 -10.79 0.29 4.75
C LYS A 54 -9.74 -0.33 3.81
N SER A 55 -10.13 -1.36 3.06
CA SER A 55 -9.25 -2.00 2.05
C SER A 55 -9.35 -1.35 0.67
N ARG A 56 -10.23 -0.36 0.48
CA ARG A 56 -10.45 0.36 -0.77
C ARG A 56 -10.37 1.86 -0.54
N TYR A 57 -9.66 2.53 -1.45
CA TYR A 57 -9.36 3.96 -1.43
C TYR A 57 -9.76 4.59 -2.73
N ASN A 58 -10.34 5.80 -2.70
CA ASN A 58 -10.63 6.53 -3.93
C ASN A 58 -9.31 7.06 -4.53
N VAL A 59 -9.19 7.05 -5.85
CA VAL A 59 -7.98 7.56 -6.53
C VAL A 59 -7.71 9.03 -6.18
N ASP A 60 -8.77 9.82 -5.96
CA ASP A 60 -8.67 11.24 -5.61
C ASP A 60 -8.12 11.47 -4.19
N GLU A 61 -8.20 10.47 -3.32
CA GLU A 61 -7.64 10.51 -1.96
C GLU A 61 -6.17 10.06 -1.95
N VAL A 62 -5.73 9.33 -2.98
CA VAL A 62 -4.38 8.75 -3.06
C VAL A 62 -3.42 9.75 -3.66
N ARG A 63 -2.49 10.22 -2.82
CA ARG A 63 -1.48 11.19 -3.24
C ARG A 63 -0.27 10.53 -3.88
N THR A 64 0.25 9.49 -3.23
CA THR A 64 1.49 8.82 -3.66
C THR A 64 1.45 7.34 -3.32
N ILE A 65 2.01 6.51 -4.21
CA ILE A 65 2.25 5.09 -3.98
C ILE A 65 3.76 4.85 -4.04
N VAL A 66 4.32 4.32 -2.97
CA VAL A 66 5.75 4.07 -2.82
C VAL A 66 6.00 2.57 -2.71
N PRO A 67 6.67 1.93 -3.69
CA PRO A 67 7.11 0.56 -3.56
C PRO A 67 8.14 0.40 -2.44
N ILE A 68 7.88 -0.52 -1.52
CA ILE A 68 8.78 -0.87 -0.42
C ILE A 68 9.67 -2.01 -0.89
N SER A 69 10.95 -1.72 -1.05
CA SER A 69 11.96 -2.74 -1.33
C SER A 69 12.46 -3.37 -0.04
N ARG A 70 12.62 -4.70 -0.01
CA ARG A 70 13.28 -5.38 1.11
C ARG A 70 14.77 -5.02 1.09
N ILE A 71 15.23 -4.29 2.11
CA ILE A 71 16.65 -3.89 2.22
C ILE A 71 17.48 -4.96 2.95
N ALA A 72 16.89 -5.67 3.91
CA ALA A 72 17.52 -6.78 4.62
C ALA A 72 16.46 -7.74 5.18
N GLU A 73 16.81 -9.02 5.30
CA GLU A 73 16.04 -10.02 6.02
C GLU A 73 16.80 -10.42 7.29
N ILE A 74 16.19 -10.21 8.46
CA ILE A 74 16.80 -10.53 9.75
C ILE A 74 16.12 -11.78 10.30
N ASN A 75 16.84 -12.91 10.27
CA ASN A 75 16.42 -14.16 10.87
C ASN A 75 17.00 -14.28 12.29
N TYR A 76 16.17 -14.07 13.32
CA TYR A 76 16.58 -14.23 14.72
C TYR A 76 16.20 -15.63 15.22
N TYR A 77 17.19 -16.48 15.48
CA TYR A 77 16.97 -17.77 16.14
C TYR A 77 17.08 -17.59 17.65
N THR A 78 15.93 -17.57 18.34
CA THR A 78 15.92 -17.68 19.79
C THR A 78 16.25 -19.14 20.15
N LYS A 79 17.50 -19.42 20.54
CA LYS A 79 17.84 -20.69 21.19
C LYS A 79 17.00 -20.80 22.47
N LYS A 80 16.19 -21.86 22.56
CA LYS A 80 15.63 -22.34 23.83
C LYS A 80 16.74 -22.85 24.74
#